data_AF-A0A2K3P059-F1
#
_entry.id   AF-A0A2K3P059-F1
#
_cell.length_a   1.000
_cell.length_b   1.000
_cell.length_c   1.000
_cell.angle_alpha   90.00
_cell.angle_beta   90.00
_cell.angle_gamma   90.00
#
_symmetry.space_group_name_H-M   'P 1'
#
loop_
_entity.id
_entity.type
_entity.pdbx_description
1 polymer ?
#
loop_
_entity_poly.entity_id
_entity_poly.type
_entity_poly.pdbx_seq_one_letter_code
_entity_poly.pdbx_strand_id
1 'polypeptide(L)'
;MEVIEFNHMSRWEHVLQYSKDISSLLTGPKLAPNPIIEDPNEIVTKNEEPTCLKAAWELMEIFYVDKQSQAWLPEKLVDWLADYDSLFTSTQETIHGKLVDFQNDLVNIQVIEDDPRYWEVMSSALSVGWLDIVVKMLRLHGSYQIDQLSKRELENGLVEAVAVLISKMPRLRPESAAGNLGECFKSKPDFTKAWEKWRSQITKLDCSPYWIQCDNQQTREGLRNMLQVMLGNTENLCTASCYWIELLTGLMIGILAENTEVVIAEISREFGPWMVAHAVELLTSGSEEAEILLHDERYNLGGISMVELHRLAYAQVLSSHALTWQIAPIYLTSCMKQGMGLLENLLYRQSVQHNNLLLKNIEICRLYELDHISSNIMKVAGVYHWKHGRKGAGVFWLQQSQDTNCLDRIAQQLFDSVGKSISDESFKQWEGLIELLGSESKPAGGLEFLHKYRDFKKSLQMVYSGKSTDAARQAVGSLILLENLSNANNMSVFFRLYNFAGVYVDY
;
A
#
# COMPACT_ATOMS: atom_id res chain seq x y z
N MET A 1 -24.81 -33.01 6.34
CA MET A 1 -23.35 -32.80 6.48
C MET A 1 -22.79 -32.71 5.08
N GLU A 2 -22.94 -31.54 4.46
CA GLU A 2 -22.25 -31.20 3.23
C GLU A 2 -20.88 -30.66 3.64
N VAL A 3 -19.84 -31.35 3.19
CA VAL A 3 -18.46 -30.91 3.30
C VAL A 3 -18.32 -29.78 2.30
N ILE A 4 -18.18 -28.55 2.80
CA ILE A 4 -17.73 -27.42 2.01
C ILE A 4 -16.25 -27.68 1.72
N GLU A 5 -15.94 -28.15 0.51
CA GLU A 5 -14.59 -28.11 -0.03
C GLU A 5 -14.17 -26.63 -0.15
N PHE A 6 -13.43 -26.14 0.84
CA PHE A 6 -12.66 -24.93 0.67
C PHE A 6 -11.59 -25.22 -0.38
N ASN A 7 -11.72 -24.56 -1.53
CA ASN A 7 -10.77 -24.57 -2.62
C ASN A 7 -9.43 -24.04 -2.10
N HIS A 8 -8.51 -24.93 -1.71
CA HIS A 8 -7.18 -24.56 -1.29
C HIS A 8 -6.38 -24.10 -2.51
N MET A 9 -6.41 -22.80 -2.80
CA MET A 9 -5.42 -22.18 -3.68
C MET A 9 -4.02 -22.55 -3.18
N SER A 10 -3.14 -22.96 -4.09
CA SER A 10 -1.75 -23.18 -3.75
C SER A 10 -1.12 -21.87 -3.24
N ARG A 11 -0.17 -21.95 -2.30
CA ARG A 11 0.59 -20.78 -1.78
C ARG A 11 1.10 -19.89 -2.92
N TRP A 12 1.50 -20.50 -4.03
CA TRP A 12 1.95 -19.82 -5.24
C TRP A 12 0.85 -19.03 -5.96
N GLU A 13 -0.34 -19.60 -6.15
CA GLU A 13 -1.48 -18.88 -6.77
C GLU A 13 -1.90 -17.67 -5.92
N HIS A 14 -1.83 -17.80 -4.60
CA HIS A 14 -2.09 -16.68 -3.69
C HIS A 14 -1.07 -15.56 -3.87
N VAL A 15 0.24 -15.86 -3.88
CA VAL A 15 1.28 -14.84 -4.07
C VAL A 15 1.18 -14.18 -5.44
N LEU A 16 0.87 -14.94 -6.49
CA LEU A 16 0.69 -14.38 -7.83
C LEU A 16 -0.51 -13.43 -7.88
N GLN A 17 -1.64 -13.80 -7.28
CA GLN A 17 -2.81 -12.91 -7.22
C GLN A 17 -2.52 -11.67 -6.39
N TYR A 18 -1.85 -11.84 -5.24
CA TYR A 18 -1.43 -10.74 -4.40
C TYR A 18 -0.49 -9.77 -5.13
N SER A 19 0.49 -10.27 -5.88
CA SER A 19 1.38 -9.43 -6.68
C SER A 19 0.61 -8.62 -7.73
N LYS A 20 -0.36 -9.24 -8.42
CA LYS A 20 -1.23 -8.54 -9.38
C LYS A 20 -2.04 -7.42 -8.74
N ASP A 21 -2.59 -7.68 -7.55
CA ASP A 21 -3.36 -6.69 -6.81
C ASP A 21 -2.47 -5.50 -6.42
N ILE A 22 -1.25 -5.74 -5.93
CA ILE A 22 -0.28 -4.68 -5.61
C ILE A 22 0.15 -3.92 -6.87
N SER A 23 0.52 -4.61 -7.95
CA SER A 23 0.88 -3.99 -9.23
C SER A 23 -0.22 -3.07 -9.76
N SER A 24 -1.49 -3.45 -9.58
CA SER A 24 -2.63 -2.60 -9.94
C SER A 24 -2.69 -1.31 -9.11
N LEU A 25 -2.38 -1.37 -7.82
CA LEU A 25 -2.35 -0.21 -6.92
C LEU A 25 -1.15 0.72 -7.20
N LEU A 26 -0.05 0.16 -7.70
CA LEU A 26 1.17 0.90 -8.06
C LEU A 26 1.09 1.60 -9.42
N THR A 27 -0.01 1.43 -10.15
CA THR A 27 -0.20 2.04 -11.47
C THR A 27 -0.25 3.57 -11.34
N GLY A 28 0.54 4.25 -12.18
CA GLY A 28 0.57 5.70 -12.24
C GLY A 28 -0.76 6.30 -12.73
N PRO A 29 -0.92 7.63 -12.69
CA PRO A 29 -2.07 8.28 -13.30
C PRO A 29 -2.15 7.90 -14.77
N LYS A 30 -3.30 7.35 -15.20
CA LYS A 30 -3.57 7.07 -16.61
C LYS A 30 -3.49 8.38 -17.39
N LEU A 31 -2.61 8.45 -18.37
CA LEU A 31 -2.54 9.60 -19.26
C LEU A 31 -3.80 9.65 -20.13
N ALA A 32 -4.08 10.81 -20.70
CA ALA A 32 -5.25 10.99 -21.58
C ALA A 32 -5.26 9.92 -22.67
N PRO A 33 -6.43 9.40 -23.07
CA PRO A 33 -6.50 8.34 -24.08
C PRO A 33 -5.79 8.79 -25.36
N ASN A 34 -5.00 7.88 -25.94
CA ASN A 34 -4.28 8.13 -27.17
C ASN A 34 -5.24 8.67 -28.24
N PRO A 35 -4.81 9.67 -29.04
CA PRO A 35 -5.61 10.17 -30.13
C PRO A 35 -5.99 9.02 -31.09
N ILE A 36 -7.21 9.06 -31.62
CA ILE A 36 -7.76 8.03 -32.52
C ILE A 36 -6.95 7.93 -33.84
N ILE A 37 -6.17 8.97 -34.15
CA ILE A 37 -5.27 9.03 -35.30
C ILE A 37 -3.84 9.04 -34.76
N GLU A 38 -3.08 7.99 -35.06
CA GLU A 38 -1.65 7.91 -34.76
C GLU A 38 -0.89 8.97 -35.58
N ASP A 39 -0.08 9.79 -34.90
CA ASP A 39 0.83 10.71 -35.59
C ASP A 39 1.98 9.89 -36.22
N PRO A 40 2.22 9.99 -37.55
CA PRO A 40 3.32 9.28 -38.20
C PRO A 40 4.70 9.66 -37.64
N ASN A 41 4.83 10.84 -37.03
CA ASN A 41 6.06 11.34 -36.42
C ASN A 41 6.18 11.04 -34.91
N GLU A 42 5.15 10.47 -34.29
CA GLU A 42 5.18 10.06 -32.88
C GLU A 42 5.92 8.72 -32.75
N ILE A 43 7.17 8.75 -32.30
CA ILE A 43 8.04 7.57 -32.20
C ILE A 43 7.80 6.85 -30.85
N VAL A 44 7.69 7.60 -29.76
CA VAL A 44 7.46 7.09 -28.40
C VAL A 44 6.07 7.50 -27.90
N THR A 45 5.25 6.51 -27.52
CA THR A 45 3.91 6.75 -26.97
C THR A 45 3.95 6.92 -25.45
N LYS A 46 3.15 7.84 -24.91
CA LYS A 46 3.05 8.08 -23.45
C LYS A 46 1.71 7.57 -22.93
N ASN A 47 1.64 6.28 -22.58
CA ASN A 47 0.40 5.65 -22.12
C ASN A 47 0.18 5.80 -20.60
N GLU A 48 1.23 5.64 -19.80
CA GLU A 48 1.20 5.75 -18.34
C GLU A 48 2.51 6.38 -17.85
N GLU A 49 2.47 7.14 -16.75
CA GLU A 49 3.70 7.64 -16.12
C GLU A 49 4.34 6.51 -15.30
N PRO A 50 5.56 6.05 -15.66
CA PRO A 50 6.22 5.00 -14.91
C PRO A 50 6.62 5.49 -13.51
N THR A 51 6.67 4.58 -12.55
CA THR A 51 7.17 4.89 -11.20
C THR A 51 8.26 3.90 -10.80
N CYS A 52 9.30 4.38 -10.11
CA CYS A 52 10.38 3.52 -9.61
C CYS A 52 9.86 2.40 -8.70
N LEU A 53 8.78 2.67 -7.96
CA LEU A 53 8.16 1.71 -7.05
C LEU A 53 7.51 0.55 -7.81
N LYS A 54 6.76 0.84 -8.88
CA LYS A 54 6.16 -0.18 -9.76
C LYS A 54 7.24 -0.97 -10.50
N ALA A 55 8.25 -0.27 -11.03
CA ALA A 55 9.38 -0.89 -11.72
C ALA A 55 10.10 -1.93 -10.84
N ALA A 56 10.45 -1.56 -9.60
CA ALA A 56 11.10 -2.47 -8.65
C ALA A 56 10.20 -3.65 -8.26
N TRP A 57 8.90 -3.43 -8.10
CA TRP A 57 7.93 -4.48 -7.78
C TRP A 57 7.82 -5.52 -8.91
N GLU A 58 7.62 -5.07 -10.15
CA GLU A 58 7.51 -5.96 -11.31
C GLU A 58 8.79 -6.75 -11.55
N LEU A 59 9.95 -6.15 -11.28
CA LEU A 59 11.22 -6.86 -11.33
C LEU A 59 11.27 -8.01 -10.31
N MET A 60 10.86 -7.77 -9.06
CA MET A 60 10.77 -8.84 -8.06
C MET A 60 9.75 -9.91 -8.46
N GLU A 61 8.62 -9.53 -9.06
CA GLU A 61 7.63 -10.48 -9.56
C GLU A 61 8.22 -11.40 -10.65
N ILE A 62 8.93 -10.84 -11.64
CA ILE A 62 9.59 -11.60 -12.71
C ILE A 62 10.52 -12.67 -12.15
N PHE A 63 11.34 -12.32 -11.15
CA PHE A 63 12.36 -13.24 -10.64
C PHE A 63 11.86 -14.21 -9.57
N TYR A 64 11.00 -13.79 -8.65
CA TYR A 64 10.61 -14.60 -7.49
C TYR A 64 9.27 -15.30 -7.64
N VAL A 65 8.35 -14.76 -8.46
CA VAL A 65 6.95 -15.24 -8.53
C VAL A 65 6.64 -15.90 -9.87
N ASP A 66 6.98 -15.25 -10.99
CA ASP A 66 6.66 -15.71 -12.34
C ASP A 66 7.65 -16.79 -12.80
N LYS A 67 7.52 -17.99 -12.24
CA LYS A 67 8.32 -19.16 -12.63
C LYS A 67 8.14 -19.55 -14.11
N GLN A 68 7.04 -19.15 -14.74
CA GLN A 68 6.80 -19.43 -16.16
C GLN A 68 7.61 -18.48 -17.06
N SER A 69 7.93 -17.28 -16.56
CA SER A 69 8.81 -16.35 -17.27
C SER A 69 10.27 -16.78 -17.37
N GLN A 70 10.74 -17.66 -16.49
CA GLN A 70 12.15 -18.10 -16.46
C GLN A 70 12.64 -18.67 -17.81
N ALA A 71 11.77 -19.35 -18.55
CA ALA A 71 12.11 -19.90 -19.85
C ALA A 71 12.36 -18.82 -20.94
N TRP A 72 11.93 -17.58 -20.68
CA TRP A 72 12.00 -16.44 -21.59
C TRP A 72 12.33 -15.13 -20.85
N LEU A 73 13.12 -15.23 -19.77
CA LEU A 73 13.48 -14.10 -18.91
C LEU A 73 14.07 -12.90 -19.67
N PRO A 74 14.97 -13.08 -20.68
CA PRO A 74 15.50 -11.95 -21.43
C PRO A 74 14.42 -11.10 -22.10
N GLU A 75 13.37 -11.74 -22.63
CA GLU A 75 12.25 -11.06 -23.29
C GLU A 75 11.42 -10.24 -22.29
N LYS A 76 11.19 -10.78 -21.09
CA LYS A 76 10.51 -10.04 -20.00
C LYS A 76 11.30 -8.82 -19.55
N LEU A 77 12.63 -8.92 -19.51
CA LEU A 77 13.48 -7.79 -19.14
C LEU A 77 13.51 -6.72 -20.24
N VAL A 78 13.42 -7.11 -21.50
CA VAL A 78 13.24 -6.16 -22.62
C VAL A 78 11.91 -5.43 -22.51
N ASP A 79 10.81 -6.15 -22.27
CA ASP A 79 9.49 -5.56 -22.07
C ASP A 79 9.52 -4.58 -20.87
N TRP A 80 10.08 -5.00 -19.73
CA TRP A 80 10.24 -4.16 -18.54
C TRP A 80 11.09 -2.91 -18.81
N LEU A 81 12.20 -3.04 -19.53
CA LEU A 81 13.05 -1.89 -19.85
C LEU A 81 12.31 -0.90 -20.75
N ALA A 82 11.52 -1.37 -21.73
CA ALA A 82 10.71 -0.50 -22.58
C ALA A 82 9.76 0.40 -21.77
N ASP A 83 9.15 -0.17 -20.73
CA ASP A 83 8.17 0.53 -19.89
C ASP A 83 8.82 1.51 -18.90
N TYR A 84 10.05 1.24 -18.45
CA TYR A 84 10.68 1.97 -17.34
C TYR A 84 11.96 2.73 -17.69
N ASP A 85 12.50 2.63 -18.90
CA ASP A 85 13.77 3.29 -19.27
C ASP A 85 13.76 4.80 -19.02
N SER A 86 12.60 5.44 -19.21
CA SER A 86 12.42 6.87 -18.97
C SER A 86 12.74 7.31 -17.54
N LEU A 87 12.66 6.42 -16.54
CA LEU A 87 12.96 6.72 -15.14
C LEU A 87 14.44 7.06 -14.91
N PHE A 88 15.34 6.59 -15.79
CA PHE A 88 16.78 6.78 -15.63
C PHE A 88 17.29 8.12 -16.20
N THR A 89 16.45 8.81 -17.00
CA THR A 89 16.79 10.04 -17.76
C THR A 89 17.29 11.21 -16.91
N SER A 90 16.92 11.26 -15.64
CA SER A 90 17.37 12.32 -14.73
C SER A 90 18.83 12.20 -14.29
N THR A 91 19.44 11.03 -14.45
CA THR A 91 20.78 10.72 -13.93
C THR A 91 21.76 10.31 -15.00
N GLN A 92 21.30 9.70 -16.09
CA GLN A 92 22.11 9.20 -17.19
C GLN A 92 21.38 9.38 -18.52
N GLU A 93 22.13 9.42 -19.62
CA GLU A 93 21.57 9.48 -20.98
C GLU A 93 20.97 8.12 -21.35
N THR A 94 19.66 8.04 -21.61
CA THR A 94 18.94 6.76 -21.84
C THR A 94 18.50 6.60 -23.28
N ILE A 95 18.15 5.39 -23.71
CA ILE A 95 17.62 5.14 -25.07
C ILE A 95 16.30 5.89 -25.26
N HIS A 96 15.40 5.84 -24.29
CA HIS A 96 14.15 6.61 -24.28
C HIS A 96 14.42 8.12 -24.32
N GLY A 97 15.39 8.62 -23.55
CA GLY A 97 15.81 10.03 -23.58
C GLY A 97 16.27 10.45 -24.97
N LYS A 98 17.20 9.69 -25.57
CA LYS A 98 17.68 9.91 -26.94
C LYS A 98 16.55 9.88 -27.97
N LEU A 99 15.61 8.94 -27.84
CA LEU A 99 14.42 8.84 -28.71
C LEU A 99 13.51 10.06 -28.60
N VAL A 100 13.20 10.50 -27.36
CA VAL A 100 12.34 11.66 -27.12
C VAL A 100 13.01 12.94 -27.62
N ASP A 101 14.30 13.13 -27.35
CA ASP A 101 15.06 14.28 -27.83
C ASP A 101 15.11 14.31 -29.35
N PHE A 102 15.36 13.17 -29.99
CA PHE A 102 15.33 13.06 -31.45
C PHE A 102 13.93 13.31 -32.03
N GLN A 103 12.87 12.77 -31.42
CA GLN A 103 11.49 12.99 -31.84
C GLN A 103 11.10 14.48 -31.78
N ASN A 104 11.51 15.20 -30.72
CA ASN A 104 11.23 16.63 -30.59
C ASN A 104 11.88 17.46 -31.70
N ASP A 105 13.06 17.05 -32.17
CA ASP A 105 13.81 17.71 -33.23
C ASP A 105 13.39 17.28 -34.64
N LEU A 106 12.61 16.20 -34.77
CA LEU A 106 12.26 15.58 -36.05
C LEU A 106 11.65 16.57 -37.06
N VAL A 107 10.83 17.51 -36.56
CA VAL A 107 10.17 18.55 -37.38
C VAL A 107 11.18 19.49 -38.08
N ASN A 108 12.38 19.62 -37.53
CA ASN A 108 13.42 20.51 -38.05
C ASN A 108 14.39 19.80 -39.02
N ILE A 109 14.30 18.48 -39.17
CA ILE A 109 15.22 17.68 -39.97
C ILE A 109 14.64 17.49 -41.39
N GLN A 110 15.39 17.90 -42.42
CA GLN A 110 14.96 17.77 -43.82
C GLN A 110 15.25 16.39 -44.42
N VAL A 111 16.44 15.83 -44.14
CA VAL A 111 16.88 14.51 -44.58
C VAL A 111 17.29 13.74 -43.34
N ILE A 112 16.44 12.81 -42.91
CA ILE A 112 16.57 12.16 -41.60
C ILE A 112 17.83 11.30 -41.52
N GLU A 113 18.20 10.64 -42.61
CA GLU A 113 19.35 9.75 -42.67
C GLU A 113 20.71 10.45 -42.65
N ASP A 114 20.75 11.77 -42.85
CA ASP A 114 21.97 12.58 -42.78
C ASP A 114 22.28 13.06 -41.36
N ASP A 115 21.30 13.00 -40.44
CA ASP A 115 21.53 13.31 -39.02
C ASP A 115 22.17 12.09 -38.34
N PRO A 116 23.38 12.21 -37.75
CA PRO A 116 24.05 11.09 -37.11
C PRO A 116 23.24 10.49 -35.94
N ARG A 117 22.41 11.29 -35.26
CA ARG A 117 21.57 10.85 -34.14
C ARG A 117 20.52 9.83 -34.59
N TYR A 118 20.07 9.90 -35.85
CA TYR A 118 19.10 8.96 -36.40
C TYR A 118 19.59 7.51 -36.33
N TRP A 119 20.81 7.26 -36.80
CA TRP A 119 21.42 5.92 -36.81
C TRP A 119 21.85 5.47 -35.41
N GLU A 120 22.31 6.40 -34.58
CA GLU A 120 22.64 6.13 -33.18
C GLU A 120 21.42 5.63 -32.40
N VAL A 121 20.33 6.40 -32.42
CA VAL A 121 19.08 6.09 -31.72
C VAL A 121 18.48 4.76 -32.17
N MET A 122 18.46 4.50 -33.49
CA MET A 122 18.00 3.21 -34.01
C MET A 122 18.89 2.04 -33.57
N SER A 123 20.21 2.23 -33.54
CA SER A 123 21.14 1.19 -33.10
C SER A 123 20.97 0.89 -31.62
N SER A 124 20.76 1.92 -30.79
CA SER A 124 20.45 1.78 -29.37
C SER A 124 19.14 1.03 -29.15
N ALA A 125 18.02 1.47 -29.76
CA ALA A 125 16.73 0.80 -29.64
C ALA A 125 16.77 -0.65 -30.14
N LEU A 126 17.50 -0.92 -31.22
CA LEU A 126 17.70 -2.28 -31.75
C LEU A 126 18.49 -3.17 -30.79
N SER A 127 19.50 -2.62 -30.11
CA SER A 127 20.36 -3.39 -29.18
C SER A 127 19.59 -3.95 -27.98
N VAL A 128 18.54 -3.24 -27.55
CA VAL A 128 17.63 -3.68 -26.47
C VAL A 128 16.38 -4.38 -27.00
N GLY A 129 16.24 -4.51 -28.32
CA GLY A 129 15.16 -5.28 -28.94
C GLY A 129 13.82 -4.56 -29.06
N TRP A 130 13.80 -3.23 -29.12
CA TRP A 130 12.61 -2.40 -29.42
C TRP A 130 12.35 -2.34 -30.93
N LEU A 131 11.96 -3.48 -31.50
CA LEU A 131 11.94 -3.73 -32.95
C LEU A 131 10.91 -2.88 -33.71
N ASP A 132 9.76 -2.66 -33.10
CA ASP A 132 8.65 -1.86 -33.62
C ASP A 132 9.05 -0.39 -33.81
N ILE A 133 9.71 0.21 -32.80
CA ILE A 133 10.27 1.56 -32.87
C ILE A 133 11.27 1.66 -34.01
N VAL A 134 12.20 0.70 -34.10
CA VAL A 134 13.25 0.69 -35.14
C VAL A 134 12.65 0.58 -36.54
N VAL A 135 11.67 -0.32 -36.75
CA VAL A 135 11.01 -0.46 -38.05
C VAL A 135 10.17 0.77 -38.40
N LYS A 136 9.52 1.40 -37.41
CA LYS A 136 8.82 2.67 -37.61
C LYS A 136 9.80 3.76 -38.05
N MET A 137 10.95 3.88 -37.39
CA MET A 137 12.00 4.84 -37.77
C MET A 137 12.58 4.56 -39.15
N LEU A 138 12.89 3.30 -39.50
CA LEU A 138 13.38 2.95 -40.84
C LEU A 138 12.40 3.36 -41.94
N ARG A 139 11.08 3.31 -41.68
CA ARG A 139 10.04 3.75 -42.63
C ARG A 139 9.99 5.28 -42.80
N LEU A 140 10.63 6.06 -41.93
CA LEU A 140 10.80 7.51 -42.11
C LEU A 140 11.95 7.85 -43.06
N HIS A 141 12.81 6.88 -43.40
CA HIS A 141 13.97 7.09 -44.28
C HIS A 141 13.56 7.69 -45.63
N GLY A 142 14.35 8.65 -46.14
CA GLY A 142 14.02 9.40 -47.37
C GLY A 142 13.77 8.53 -48.61
N SER A 143 14.31 7.31 -48.65
CA SER A 143 14.06 6.35 -49.74
C SER A 143 12.60 5.90 -49.90
N TYR A 144 11.76 6.06 -48.87
CA TYR A 144 10.33 5.75 -48.93
C TYR A 144 9.50 6.88 -49.54
N GLN A 145 10.09 8.06 -49.79
CA GLN A 145 9.39 9.18 -50.42
C GLN A 145 9.02 8.83 -51.87
N ILE A 146 7.74 9.00 -52.21
CA ILE A 146 7.16 8.54 -53.48
C ILE A 146 7.86 9.15 -54.70
N ASP A 147 8.32 10.39 -54.58
CA ASP A 147 9.04 11.14 -55.60
C ASP A 147 10.51 10.69 -55.78
N GLN A 148 11.08 9.97 -54.82
CA GLN A 148 12.47 9.50 -54.84
C GLN A 148 12.63 8.00 -55.15
N LEU A 149 11.57 7.19 -55.04
CA LEU A 149 11.59 5.73 -55.22
C LEU A 149 12.35 5.25 -56.47
N SER A 150 12.12 5.91 -57.63
CA SER A 150 12.77 5.51 -58.89
C SER A 150 14.27 5.76 -58.96
N LYS A 151 14.80 6.70 -58.16
CA LYS A 151 16.22 7.07 -58.15
C LYS A 151 17.00 6.38 -57.03
N ARG A 152 16.30 5.92 -55.98
CA ARG A 152 16.88 5.31 -54.78
C ARG A 152 16.39 3.88 -54.57
N GLU A 153 16.04 3.17 -55.65
CA GLU A 153 15.45 1.82 -55.60
C GLU A 153 16.35 0.81 -54.85
N LEU A 154 17.66 0.84 -55.11
CA LEU A 154 18.61 -0.03 -54.42
C LEU A 154 18.68 0.29 -52.91
N GLU A 155 18.75 1.57 -52.56
CA GLU A 155 18.80 2.02 -51.17
C GLU A 155 17.52 1.64 -50.44
N ASN A 156 16.37 1.87 -51.06
CA ASN A 156 15.07 1.43 -50.55
C ASN A 156 15.03 -0.10 -50.36
N GLY A 157 15.56 -0.86 -51.32
CA GLY A 157 15.66 -2.32 -51.22
C GLY A 157 16.53 -2.79 -50.05
N LEU A 158 17.63 -2.09 -49.75
CA LEU A 158 18.48 -2.38 -48.59
C LEU A 158 17.78 -2.04 -47.27
N VAL A 159 17.14 -0.86 -47.18
CA VAL A 159 16.39 -0.43 -46.01
C VAL A 159 15.23 -1.40 -45.73
N GLU A 160 14.46 -1.77 -46.75
CA GLU A 160 13.36 -2.72 -46.64
C GLU A 160 13.85 -4.12 -46.26
N ALA A 161 14.97 -4.59 -46.84
CA ALA A 161 15.54 -5.88 -46.47
C ALA A 161 15.93 -5.93 -44.98
N VAL A 162 16.54 -4.87 -44.45
CA VAL A 162 16.88 -4.76 -43.03
C VAL A 162 15.61 -4.68 -42.17
N ALA A 163 14.61 -3.87 -42.56
CA ALA A 163 13.33 -3.77 -41.86
C ALA A 163 12.59 -5.11 -41.77
N VAL A 164 12.60 -5.91 -42.86
CA VAL A 164 12.02 -7.25 -42.89
C VAL A 164 12.79 -8.21 -41.96
N LEU A 165 14.12 -8.14 -41.94
CA LEU A 165 14.93 -8.99 -41.06
C LEU A 165 14.64 -8.68 -39.59
N ILE A 166 14.58 -7.39 -39.21
CA ILE A 166 14.21 -6.94 -37.87
C ILE A 166 12.79 -7.39 -37.53
N SER A 167 11.82 -7.19 -38.44
CA SER A 167 10.42 -7.57 -38.23
C SER A 167 10.23 -9.08 -38.00
N LYS A 168 11.17 -9.91 -38.49
CA LYS A 168 11.15 -11.38 -38.39
C LYS A 168 12.16 -11.93 -37.41
N MET A 169 12.74 -11.10 -36.55
CA MET A 169 13.68 -11.54 -35.53
C MET A 169 13.03 -12.63 -34.66
N PRO A 170 13.62 -13.83 -34.53
CA PRO A 170 13.05 -14.88 -33.69
C PRO A 170 13.09 -14.48 -32.22
N ARG A 171 12.00 -14.71 -31.50
CA ARG A 171 11.82 -14.38 -30.07
C ARG A 171 11.38 -15.64 -29.33
N LEU A 172 12.09 -16.01 -28.27
CA LEU A 172 11.70 -17.15 -27.44
C LEU A 172 10.68 -16.67 -26.41
N ARG A 173 9.39 -16.63 -26.76
CA ARG A 173 8.29 -16.23 -25.85
C ARG A 173 6.97 -16.91 -26.21
N PRO A 174 6.02 -17.03 -25.26
CA PRO A 174 4.75 -17.70 -25.52
C PRO A 174 3.92 -17.00 -26.62
N GLU A 175 3.61 -15.72 -26.42
CA GLU A 175 2.80 -14.88 -27.32
C GLU A 175 3.28 -13.42 -27.23
N SER A 176 3.03 -12.65 -28.30
CA SER A 176 3.34 -11.20 -28.36
C SER A 176 2.04 -10.39 -28.29
N ALA A 177 2.11 -9.19 -27.71
CA ALA A 177 0.99 -8.26 -27.77
C ALA A 177 0.70 -7.85 -29.22
N ALA A 178 -0.55 -7.49 -29.52
CA ALA A 178 -0.93 -7.01 -30.84
C ALA A 178 -0.14 -5.72 -31.17
N GLY A 179 0.69 -5.77 -32.22
CA GLY A 179 1.55 -4.67 -32.64
C GLY A 179 3.06 -4.92 -32.49
N ASN A 180 3.46 -5.85 -31.61
CA ASN A 180 4.87 -6.17 -31.39
C ASN A 180 5.44 -7.02 -32.54
N LEU A 181 6.63 -6.63 -33.05
CA LEU A 181 7.32 -7.34 -34.12
C LEU A 181 8.15 -8.52 -33.60
N GLY A 182 8.54 -9.41 -34.52
CA GLY A 182 9.30 -10.64 -34.23
C GLY A 182 8.46 -11.92 -34.37
N GLU A 183 9.13 -13.03 -34.64
CA GLU A 183 8.50 -14.35 -34.74
C GLU A 183 8.61 -15.10 -33.40
N CYS A 184 7.48 -15.34 -32.73
CA CYS A 184 7.46 -15.98 -31.41
C CYS A 184 7.56 -17.51 -31.49
N PHE A 185 8.43 -18.09 -30.67
CA PHE A 185 8.62 -19.54 -30.54
C PHE A 185 8.42 -19.96 -29.09
N LYS A 186 7.55 -20.97 -28.87
CA LYS A 186 7.28 -21.54 -27.53
C LYS A 186 8.33 -22.57 -27.10
N SER A 187 9.05 -23.16 -28.06
CA SER A 187 10.02 -24.23 -27.81
C SER A 187 11.44 -23.77 -28.14
N LYS A 188 12.39 -24.12 -27.27
CA LYS A 188 13.81 -23.83 -27.47
C LYS A 188 14.37 -24.46 -28.76
N PRO A 189 14.06 -25.72 -29.12
CA PRO A 189 14.55 -26.31 -30.37
C PRO A 189 14.08 -25.57 -31.62
N ASP A 190 12.80 -25.19 -31.68
CA ASP A 190 12.25 -24.47 -32.83
C ASP A 190 12.83 -23.06 -32.93
N PHE A 191 12.97 -22.38 -31.78
CA PHE A 191 13.66 -21.10 -31.67
C PHE A 191 15.08 -21.18 -32.21
N THR A 192 15.90 -22.14 -31.75
CA THR A 192 17.30 -22.28 -32.20
C THR A 192 17.38 -22.47 -33.71
N LYS A 193 16.52 -23.32 -34.28
CA LYS A 193 16.48 -23.56 -35.73
C LYS A 193 16.10 -22.29 -36.51
N ALA A 194 15.10 -21.55 -36.03
CA ALA A 194 14.68 -20.29 -36.64
C ALA A 194 15.78 -19.22 -36.52
N TRP A 195 16.43 -19.12 -35.36
CA TRP A 195 17.53 -18.21 -35.07
C TRP A 195 18.72 -18.44 -35.99
N GLU A 196 19.16 -19.69 -36.17
CA GLU A 196 20.26 -20.03 -37.09
C GLU A 196 19.93 -19.66 -38.55
N LYS A 197 18.69 -19.95 -38.98
CA LYS A 197 18.23 -19.60 -40.32
C LYS A 197 18.19 -18.08 -40.53
N TRP A 198 17.65 -17.34 -39.57
CA TRP A 198 17.57 -15.88 -39.59
C TRP A 198 18.97 -15.25 -39.61
N ARG A 199 19.87 -15.70 -38.73
CA ARG A 199 21.26 -15.24 -38.68
C ARG A 199 22.01 -15.52 -39.99
N SER A 200 21.73 -16.65 -40.65
CA SER A 200 22.27 -16.95 -41.98
C SER A 200 21.79 -15.95 -43.04
N GLN A 201 20.53 -15.49 -42.98
CA GLN A 201 20.02 -14.46 -43.88
C GLN A 201 20.70 -13.11 -43.67
N ILE A 202 20.93 -12.71 -42.42
CA ILE A 202 21.69 -11.50 -42.07
C ILE A 202 23.11 -11.59 -42.63
N THR A 203 23.80 -12.71 -42.42
CA THR A 203 25.17 -12.91 -42.91
C THR A 203 25.22 -12.86 -44.45
N LYS A 204 24.22 -13.42 -45.13
CA LYS A 204 24.11 -13.34 -46.60
C LYS A 204 23.92 -11.91 -47.09
N LEU A 205 23.09 -11.12 -46.39
CA LEU A 205 22.87 -9.73 -46.71
C LEU A 205 24.15 -8.91 -46.45
N ASP A 206 24.82 -9.09 -45.31
CA ASP A 206 26.05 -8.37 -44.96
C ASP A 206 27.20 -8.60 -45.96
N CYS A 207 27.28 -9.80 -46.52
CA CYS A 207 28.24 -10.17 -47.57
C CYS A 207 27.81 -9.81 -49.00
N SER A 208 26.67 -9.15 -49.18
CA SER A 208 26.11 -8.87 -50.51
C SER A 208 26.91 -7.80 -51.29
N PRO A 209 27.03 -7.90 -52.63
CA PRO A 209 27.62 -6.83 -53.44
C PRO A 209 26.77 -5.54 -53.48
N TYR A 210 25.50 -5.60 -53.05
CA TYR A 210 24.60 -4.43 -53.05
C TYR A 210 25.11 -3.28 -52.18
N TRP A 211 25.96 -3.54 -51.17
CA TRP A 211 26.56 -2.47 -50.36
C TRP A 211 27.48 -1.55 -51.15
N ILE A 212 28.20 -2.09 -52.13
CA ILE A 212 29.14 -1.31 -52.95
C ILE A 212 28.36 -0.38 -53.89
N GLN A 213 27.16 -0.77 -54.27
CA GLN A 213 26.28 -0.05 -55.20
C GLN A 213 25.38 0.98 -54.49
N CYS A 214 25.37 1.00 -53.15
CA CYS A 214 24.66 2.00 -52.35
C CYS A 214 25.48 3.29 -52.31
N ASP A 215 24.97 4.34 -52.96
CA ASP A 215 25.65 5.63 -53.11
C ASP A 215 25.61 6.45 -51.81
N ASN A 216 24.50 6.41 -51.06
CA ASN A 216 24.42 7.07 -49.77
C ASN A 216 25.30 6.37 -48.72
N GLN A 217 26.40 7.02 -48.36
CA GLN A 217 27.36 6.52 -47.39
C GLN A 217 26.75 6.36 -45.99
N GLN A 218 25.93 7.32 -45.52
CA GLN A 218 25.30 7.27 -44.20
C GLN A 218 24.31 6.11 -44.10
N THR A 219 23.45 5.94 -45.12
CA THR A 219 22.54 4.79 -45.20
C THR A 219 23.31 3.47 -45.19
N ARG A 220 24.39 3.36 -45.95
CA ARG A 220 25.21 2.15 -46.00
C ARG A 220 25.87 1.84 -44.65
N GLU A 221 26.50 2.81 -44.02
CA GLU A 221 27.20 2.64 -42.74
C GLU A 221 26.22 2.34 -41.61
N GLY A 222 25.11 3.09 -41.54
CA GLY A 222 24.04 2.91 -40.57
C GLY A 222 23.39 1.54 -40.64
N LEU A 223 22.95 1.09 -41.82
CA LEU A 223 22.37 -0.23 -42.00
C LEU A 223 23.36 -1.36 -41.68
N ARG A 224 24.64 -1.19 -42.03
CA ARG A 224 25.68 -2.17 -41.67
C ARG A 224 25.92 -2.23 -40.17
N ASN A 225 25.92 -1.10 -39.47
CA ASN A 225 26.00 -1.07 -38.02
C ASN A 225 24.84 -1.86 -37.38
N MET A 226 23.62 -1.65 -37.87
CA MET A 226 22.44 -2.40 -37.42
C MET A 226 22.56 -3.91 -37.67
N LEU A 227 23.13 -4.34 -38.80
CA LEU A 227 23.41 -5.76 -39.05
C LEU A 227 24.43 -6.33 -38.05
N GLN A 228 25.48 -5.57 -37.71
CA GLN A 228 26.47 -6.00 -36.71
C GLN A 228 25.86 -6.09 -35.30
N VAL A 229 24.96 -5.16 -34.94
CA VAL A 229 24.18 -5.23 -33.69
C VAL A 229 23.33 -6.51 -33.66
N MET A 230 22.59 -6.82 -34.74
CA MET A 230 21.79 -8.05 -34.82
C MET A 230 22.64 -9.33 -34.80
N LEU A 231 23.87 -9.30 -35.32
CA LEU A 231 24.81 -10.42 -35.25
C LEU A 231 25.46 -10.60 -33.87
N GLY A 232 25.25 -9.64 -32.97
CA GLY A 232 25.82 -9.65 -31.62
C GLY A 232 27.30 -9.28 -31.57
N ASN A 233 27.77 -8.40 -32.47
CA ASN A 233 29.14 -7.90 -32.39
C ASN A 233 29.31 -7.06 -31.11
N THR A 234 30.24 -7.49 -30.25
CA THR A 234 30.45 -6.90 -28.93
C THR A 234 30.86 -5.42 -28.97
N GLU A 235 31.65 -5.01 -29.96
CA GLU A 235 32.08 -3.61 -30.10
C GLU A 235 30.91 -2.71 -30.49
N ASN A 236 30.10 -3.14 -31.46
CA ASN A 236 28.89 -2.42 -31.89
C ASN A 236 27.83 -2.38 -30.79
N LEU A 237 27.65 -3.47 -30.03
CA LEU A 237 26.74 -3.50 -28.88
C LEU A 237 27.19 -2.55 -27.77
N CYS A 238 28.49 -2.51 -27.45
CA CYS A 238 29.02 -1.59 -26.44
C CYS A 238 28.90 -0.12 -26.87
N THR A 239 28.98 0.14 -28.18
CA THR A 239 28.84 1.49 -28.73
C THR A 239 27.37 1.92 -28.79
N ALA A 240 26.43 0.97 -28.93
CA ALA A 240 25.00 1.24 -29.03
C ALA A 240 24.27 1.33 -27.67
N SER A 241 24.86 0.80 -26.60
CA SER A 241 24.29 0.83 -25.22
C SER A 241 24.69 2.09 -24.47
N CYS A 242 23.82 2.60 -23.60
CA CYS A 242 24.03 3.91 -22.96
C CYS A 242 24.64 3.80 -21.55
N TYR A 243 24.36 2.73 -20.79
CA TYR A 243 24.97 2.51 -19.47
C TYR A 243 24.75 1.11 -18.88
N TRP A 244 25.60 0.75 -17.92
CA TRP A 244 25.59 -0.47 -17.09
C TRP A 244 24.28 -0.81 -16.34
N ILE A 245 23.29 0.10 -16.22
CA ILE A 245 21.93 -0.25 -15.71
C ILE A 245 21.16 -1.12 -16.73
N GLU A 246 21.48 -1.00 -18.02
CA GLU A 246 21.15 -2.00 -19.06
C GLU A 246 21.86 -3.35 -18.78
N LEU A 247 22.73 -3.38 -17.76
CA LEU A 247 23.57 -4.50 -17.33
C LEU A 247 23.57 -4.71 -15.80
N LEU A 248 22.42 -4.53 -15.14
CA LEU A 248 22.09 -5.15 -13.84
C LEU A 248 22.96 -4.78 -12.63
N THR A 249 22.64 -3.74 -11.83
CA THR A 249 23.69 -3.36 -10.86
C THR A 249 23.39 -2.89 -9.45
N GLY A 250 22.16 -2.97 -8.97
CA GLY A 250 21.93 -2.91 -7.52
C GLY A 250 20.98 -4.02 -7.11
N LEU A 251 19.71 -3.76 -7.38
CA LEU A 251 18.61 -4.71 -7.20
C LEU A 251 18.86 -5.99 -8.01
N MET A 252 19.30 -5.82 -9.25
CA MET A 252 19.61 -6.93 -10.16
C MET A 252 20.80 -7.79 -9.74
N ILE A 253 21.85 -7.25 -9.09
CA ILE A 253 22.93 -8.06 -8.52
C ILE A 253 22.39 -8.89 -7.35
N GLY A 254 21.60 -8.29 -6.46
CA GLY A 254 20.97 -9.03 -5.37
C GLY A 254 20.06 -10.15 -5.88
N ILE A 255 19.23 -9.85 -6.88
CA ILE A 255 18.31 -10.81 -7.49
C ILE A 255 19.07 -11.92 -8.25
N LEU A 256 20.02 -11.58 -9.12
CA LEU A 256 20.79 -12.59 -9.88
C LEU A 256 21.75 -13.40 -9.02
N ALA A 257 22.30 -12.80 -7.95
CA ALA A 257 23.15 -13.51 -7.00
C ALA A 257 22.33 -14.29 -5.96
N GLU A 258 20.99 -14.31 -6.11
CA GLU A 258 20.05 -14.95 -5.18
C GLU A 258 20.27 -14.50 -3.71
N ASN A 259 20.72 -13.25 -3.53
CA ASN A 259 21.01 -12.67 -2.22
C ASN A 259 19.85 -11.81 -1.73
N THR A 260 18.91 -12.46 -1.05
CA THR A 260 17.70 -11.84 -0.48
C THR A 260 18.00 -10.69 0.50
N GLU A 261 19.11 -10.74 1.24
CA GLU A 261 19.44 -9.68 2.20
C GLU A 261 19.83 -8.37 1.52
N VAL A 262 20.59 -8.46 0.42
CA VAL A 262 20.96 -7.29 -0.38
C VAL A 262 19.73 -6.68 -1.03
N VAL A 263 18.82 -7.52 -1.57
CA VAL A 263 17.54 -7.06 -2.13
C VAL A 263 16.74 -6.29 -1.09
N ILE A 264 16.59 -6.83 0.13
CA ILE A 264 15.89 -6.16 1.23
C ILE A 264 16.56 -4.85 1.62
N ALA A 265 17.88 -4.82 1.73
CA ALA A 265 18.61 -3.61 2.12
C ALA A 265 18.40 -2.49 1.10
N GLU A 266 18.49 -2.79 -0.20
CA GLU A 266 18.30 -1.81 -1.26
C GLU A 266 16.85 -1.31 -1.35
N ILE A 267 15.85 -2.21 -1.34
CA ILE A 267 14.45 -1.77 -1.43
C ILE A 267 13.99 -1.02 -0.16
N SER A 268 14.53 -1.36 1.01
CA SER A 268 14.27 -0.64 2.26
C SER A 268 14.81 0.79 2.20
N ARG A 269 16.03 0.93 1.69
CA ARG A 269 16.71 2.23 1.54
C ARG A 269 15.99 3.15 0.56
N GLU A 270 15.55 2.61 -0.57
CA GLU A 270 14.97 3.41 -1.67
C GLU A 270 13.46 3.65 -1.51
N PHE A 271 12.71 2.63 -1.10
CA PHE A 271 11.25 2.66 -1.12
C PHE A 271 10.61 2.63 0.28
N GLY A 272 11.43 2.45 1.31
CA GLY A 272 11.02 2.47 2.71
C GLY A 272 10.32 1.20 3.19
N PRO A 273 9.80 1.23 4.44
CA PRO A 273 9.32 0.03 5.12
C PRO A 273 8.10 -0.64 4.47
N TRP A 274 7.27 0.11 3.74
CA TRP A 274 6.11 -0.43 3.03
C TRP A 274 6.55 -1.49 2.01
N MET A 275 7.53 -1.15 1.17
CA MET A 275 8.02 -2.02 0.11
C MET A 275 8.53 -3.33 0.69
N VAL A 276 9.37 -3.28 1.72
CA VAL A 276 9.93 -4.48 2.34
C VAL A 276 8.85 -5.33 2.99
N ALA A 277 7.91 -4.73 3.74
CA ALA A 277 6.87 -5.45 4.45
C ALA A 277 5.99 -6.30 3.53
N HIS A 278 5.86 -5.88 2.26
CA HIS A 278 5.07 -6.56 1.24
C HIS A 278 5.92 -7.42 0.29
N ALA A 279 7.17 -7.04 0.01
CA ALA A 279 8.09 -7.80 -0.83
C ALA A 279 8.51 -9.13 -0.20
N VAL A 280 8.51 -9.25 1.13
CA VAL A 280 8.80 -10.51 1.83
C VAL A 280 7.93 -11.66 1.30
N GLU A 281 6.65 -11.43 1.04
CA GLU A 281 5.74 -12.47 0.52
C GLU A 281 6.18 -12.98 -0.86
N LEU A 282 6.80 -12.13 -1.69
CA LEU A 282 7.35 -12.50 -2.99
C LEU A 282 8.67 -13.25 -2.80
N LEU A 283 9.57 -12.68 -1.99
CA LEU A 283 10.93 -13.21 -1.76
C LEU A 283 10.92 -14.62 -1.16
N THR A 284 9.95 -14.96 -0.31
CA THR A 284 9.85 -16.30 0.29
C THR A 284 9.02 -17.30 -0.51
N SER A 285 8.29 -16.86 -1.54
CA SER A 285 7.35 -17.71 -2.28
C SER A 285 7.99 -18.87 -3.03
N GLY A 286 9.30 -18.80 -3.30
CA GLY A 286 10.04 -19.75 -4.12
C GLY A 286 11.29 -20.37 -3.50
N SER A 287 11.74 -19.93 -2.32
CA SER A 287 12.99 -20.39 -1.68
C SER A 287 12.77 -20.69 -0.19
N GLU A 288 13.08 -21.92 0.21
CA GLU A 288 13.05 -22.35 1.61
C GLU A 288 14.18 -21.68 2.40
N GLU A 289 15.33 -21.46 1.76
CA GLU A 289 16.46 -20.75 2.34
C GLU A 289 16.11 -19.30 2.65
N ALA A 290 15.38 -18.61 1.75
CA ALA A 290 14.89 -17.25 1.98
C ALA A 290 13.83 -17.22 3.09
N GLU A 291 12.92 -18.19 3.14
CA GLU A 291 11.95 -18.32 4.23
C GLU A 291 12.67 -18.43 5.59
N ILE A 292 13.61 -19.37 5.72
CA ILE A 292 14.39 -19.56 6.95
C ILE A 292 15.16 -18.29 7.30
N LEU A 293 15.90 -17.73 6.34
CA LEU A 293 16.75 -16.55 6.54
C LEU A 293 15.98 -15.32 7.04
N LEU A 294 14.76 -15.13 6.54
CA LEU A 294 13.93 -13.97 6.86
C LEU A 294 13.10 -14.16 8.13
N HIS A 295 12.65 -15.39 8.41
CA HIS A 295 11.83 -15.71 9.57
C HIS A 295 12.62 -16.10 10.82
N ASP A 296 13.88 -16.49 10.69
CA ASP A 296 14.74 -16.83 11.83
C ASP A 296 14.99 -15.63 12.74
N GLU A 297 14.87 -15.86 14.04
CA GLU A 297 15.16 -14.87 15.07
C GLU A 297 16.66 -14.60 15.14
N ARG A 298 17.03 -13.31 15.10
CA ARG A 298 18.43 -12.92 15.18
C ARG A 298 18.74 -12.23 16.51
N TYR A 299 19.76 -12.73 17.20
CA TYR A 299 20.16 -12.19 18.50
C TYR A 299 20.58 -10.71 18.41
N ASN A 300 21.27 -10.32 17.34
CA ASN A 300 21.67 -8.93 17.09
C ASN A 300 20.49 -7.98 16.83
N LEU A 301 19.30 -8.50 16.51
CA LEU A 301 18.06 -7.74 16.37
C LEU A 301 17.21 -7.74 17.66
N GLY A 302 17.73 -8.28 18.75
CA GLY A 302 16.98 -8.42 20.00
C GLY A 302 16.00 -9.60 19.98
N GLY A 303 16.32 -10.66 19.23
CA GLY A 303 15.53 -11.89 19.18
C GLY A 303 14.26 -11.80 18.32
N ILE A 304 14.24 -10.88 17.36
CA ILE A 304 13.19 -10.79 16.33
C ILE A 304 13.77 -11.18 14.97
N SER A 305 12.88 -11.55 14.06
CA SER A 305 13.23 -11.87 12.68
C SER A 305 13.35 -10.62 11.80
N MET A 306 13.90 -10.76 10.60
CA MET A 306 13.96 -9.67 9.62
C MET A 306 12.55 -9.27 9.16
N VAL A 307 11.64 -10.24 9.03
CA VAL A 307 10.23 -9.98 8.71
C VAL A 307 9.56 -9.16 9.81
N GLU A 308 9.72 -9.57 11.07
CA GLU A 308 9.15 -8.85 12.20
C GLU A 308 9.74 -7.44 12.30
N LEU A 309 11.05 -7.27 12.14
CA LEU A 309 11.71 -5.95 12.13
C LEU A 309 11.06 -4.98 11.12
N HIS A 310 10.89 -5.40 9.87
CA HIS A 310 10.35 -4.52 8.82
C HIS A 310 8.85 -4.30 8.95
N ARG A 311 8.07 -5.30 9.40
CA ARG A 311 6.66 -5.12 9.73
C ARG A 311 6.45 -4.14 10.88
N LEU A 312 7.29 -4.20 11.91
CA LEU A 312 7.26 -3.23 13.02
C LEU A 312 7.63 -1.83 12.53
N ALA A 313 8.66 -1.70 11.69
CA ALA A 313 9.04 -0.41 11.10
C ALA A 313 7.90 0.20 10.27
N TYR A 314 7.23 -0.62 9.44
CA TYR A 314 6.09 -0.14 8.67
C TYR A 314 4.88 0.21 9.55
N ALA A 315 4.59 -0.63 10.55
CA ALA A 315 3.53 -0.34 11.52
C ALA A 315 3.77 0.96 12.29
N GLN A 316 5.02 1.30 12.59
CA GLN A 316 5.38 2.59 13.21
C GLN A 316 5.12 3.77 12.27
N VAL A 317 5.44 3.65 10.99
CA VAL A 317 5.10 4.66 9.98
C VAL A 317 3.58 4.86 9.93
N LEU A 318 2.81 3.78 9.83
CA LEU A 318 1.34 3.83 9.84
C LEU A 318 0.79 4.49 11.11
N SER A 319 1.36 4.13 12.26
CA SER A 319 0.98 4.64 13.59
C SER A 319 1.22 6.13 13.77
N SER A 320 2.18 6.70 13.03
CA SER A 320 2.56 8.11 13.17
C SER A 320 1.54 9.09 12.58
N HIS A 321 0.63 8.61 11.72
CA HIS A 321 -0.25 9.47 10.93
C HIS A 321 -1.74 9.21 11.21
N ALA A 322 -2.51 10.30 11.31
CA ALA A 322 -3.90 10.28 11.82
C ALA A 322 -4.89 9.49 10.96
N LEU A 323 -4.60 9.32 9.67
CA LEU A 323 -5.47 8.59 8.73
C LEU A 323 -5.13 7.10 8.62
N THR A 324 -3.89 6.72 8.95
CA THR A 324 -3.35 5.37 8.65
C THR A 324 -3.15 4.52 9.88
N TRP A 325 -3.16 5.10 11.09
CA TRP A 325 -2.92 4.35 12.33
C TRP A 325 -3.89 3.19 12.55
N GLN A 326 -5.10 3.25 11.99
CA GLN A 326 -6.10 2.16 12.05
C GLN A 326 -5.65 0.90 11.30
N ILE A 327 -4.69 1.01 10.38
CA ILE A 327 -4.14 -0.10 9.61
C ILE A 327 -2.97 -0.76 10.38
N ALA A 328 -2.25 0.00 11.21
CA ALA A 328 -1.10 -0.50 11.97
C ALA A 328 -1.38 -1.76 12.81
N PRO A 329 -2.54 -1.91 13.48
CA PRO A 329 -2.88 -3.13 14.21
C PRO A 329 -2.74 -4.42 13.41
N ILE A 330 -3.09 -4.41 12.11
CA ILE A 330 -2.99 -5.59 11.23
C ILE A 330 -1.56 -6.13 11.19
N TYR A 331 -0.58 -5.22 11.10
CA TYR A 331 0.84 -5.58 11.08
C TYR A 331 1.35 -5.93 12.48
N LEU A 332 0.96 -5.14 13.50
CA LEU A 332 1.41 -5.35 14.88
C LEU A 332 0.95 -6.69 15.44
N THR A 333 -0.28 -7.14 15.17
CA THR A 333 -0.76 -8.44 15.65
C THR A 333 -0.08 -9.63 14.98
N SER A 334 0.52 -9.43 13.80
CA SER A 334 1.33 -10.46 13.13
C SER A 334 2.75 -10.59 13.70
N CYS A 335 3.17 -9.67 14.58
CA CYS A 335 4.51 -9.63 15.17
C CYS A 335 4.49 -10.20 16.59
N MET A 336 4.98 -11.43 16.76
CA MET A 336 4.79 -12.21 17.99
C MET A 336 5.57 -11.69 19.20
N LYS A 337 6.72 -11.03 19.01
CA LYS A 337 7.60 -10.64 20.12
C LYS A 337 7.28 -9.24 20.60
N GLN A 338 7.31 -8.26 19.71
CA GLN A 338 7.24 -6.84 20.07
C GLN A 338 5.93 -6.17 19.63
N GLY A 339 5.18 -6.80 18.71
CA GLY A 339 4.00 -6.21 18.09
C GLY A 339 2.90 -5.84 19.08
N MET A 340 2.55 -6.77 19.98
CA MET A 340 1.49 -6.54 20.95
C MET A 340 1.77 -5.36 21.87
N GLY A 341 2.99 -5.26 22.43
CA GLY A 341 3.37 -4.13 23.29
C GLY A 341 3.33 -2.79 22.56
N LEU A 342 3.70 -2.74 21.28
CA LEU A 342 3.56 -1.54 20.46
C LEU A 342 2.09 -1.21 20.15
N LEU A 343 1.25 -2.23 19.95
CA LEU A 343 -0.19 -2.05 19.77
C LEU A 343 -0.83 -1.45 21.02
N GLU A 344 -0.52 -1.96 22.21
CA GLU A 344 -1.03 -1.37 23.45
C GLU A 344 -0.66 0.12 23.56
N ASN A 345 0.61 0.44 23.31
CA ASN A 345 1.11 1.82 23.32
C ASN A 345 0.41 2.71 22.28
N LEU A 346 0.15 2.19 21.08
CA LEU A 346 -0.58 2.91 20.04
C LEU A 346 -2.00 3.26 20.50
N LEU A 347 -2.69 2.29 21.08
CA LEU A 347 -4.07 2.45 21.53
C LEU A 347 -4.16 3.44 22.69
N TYR A 348 -3.22 3.43 23.63
CA TYR A 348 -3.16 4.41 24.72
C TYR A 348 -2.82 5.84 24.26
N ARG A 349 -2.10 6.00 23.13
CA ARG A 349 -1.76 7.32 22.58
C ARG A 349 -2.93 8.01 21.87
N GLN A 350 -3.98 7.28 21.50
CA GLN A 350 -5.09 7.88 20.77
C GLN A 350 -5.85 8.88 21.65
N SER A 351 -6.34 9.96 21.02
CA SER A 351 -7.08 11.00 21.71
C SER A 351 -8.40 10.46 22.28
N VAL A 352 -8.57 10.59 23.59
CA VAL A 352 -9.85 10.34 24.29
C VAL A 352 -10.83 11.52 24.19
N GLN A 353 -10.47 12.61 23.51
CA GLN A 353 -11.30 13.82 23.46
C GLN A 353 -12.51 13.68 22.53
N HIS A 354 -12.32 12.90 21.45
CA HIS A 354 -13.27 12.71 20.36
C HIS A 354 -13.87 11.30 20.44
N ASN A 355 -15.18 11.22 20.67
CA ASN A 355 -15.90 9.95 20.80
C ASN A 355 -15.71 9.03 19.58
N ASN A 356 -15.61 9.58 18.37
CA ASN A 356 -15.43 8.78 17.15
C ASN A 356 -14.09 8.01 17.14
N LEU A 357 -13.00 8.64 17.60
CA LEU A 357 -11.69 7.98 17.69
C LEU A 357 -11.68 6.94 18.81
N LEU A 358 -12.31 7.25 19.93
CA LEU A 358 -12.45 6.34 21.06
C LEU A 358 -13.24 5.08 20.69
N LEU A 359 -14.35 5.20 19.95
CA LEU A 359 -15.13 4.07 19.47
C LEU A 359 -14.33 3.18 18.51
N LYS A 360 -13.57 3.79 17.59
CA LYS A 360 -12.66 3.05 16.70
C LYS A 360 -11.59 2.28 17.48
N ASN A 361 -11.03 2.91 18.51
CA ASN A 361 -10.02 2.31 19.38
C ASN A 361 -10.59 1.09 20.13
N ILE A 362 -11.78 1.23 20.71
CA ILE A 362 -12.50 0.13 21.38
C ILE A 362 -12.83 -1.01 20.41
N GLU A 363 -13.22 -0.69 19.17
CA GLU A 363 -13.51 -1.69 18.16
C GLU A 363 -12.26 -2.47 17.76
N ILE A 364 -11.12 -1.79 17.63
CA ILE A 364 -9.82 -2.46 17.43
C ILE A 364 -9.52 -3.38 18.61
N CYS A 365 -9.69 -2.92 19.85
CA CYS A 365 -9.52 -3.80 21.02
C CYS A 365 -10.43 -5.02 20.96
N ARG A 366 -11.70 -4.85 20.53
CA ARG A 366 -12.65 -5.95 20.39
C ARG A 366 -12.24 -6.95 19.32
N LEU A 367 -11.76 -6.47 18.17
CA LEU A 367 -11.31 -7.31 17.05
C LEU A 367 -10.10 -8.18 17.40
N TYR A 368 -9.22 -7.69 18.28
CA TYR A 368 -7.99 -8.39 18.69
C TYR A 368 -8.04 -8.91 20.14
N GLU A 369 -9.23 -9.02 20.74
CA GLU A 369 -9.47 -9.59 22.07
C GLU A 369 -8.68 -8.91 23.22
N LEU A 370 -8.53 -7.58 23.14
CA LEU A 370 -7.80 -6.75 24.11
C LEU A 370 -8.70 -6.13 25.18
N ASP A 371 -9.49 -6.97 25.85
CA ASP A 371 -10.54 -6.53 26.81
C ASP A 371 -9.98 -5.67 27.96
N HIS A 372 -8.81 -6.05 28.49
CA HIS A 372 -8.15 -5.29 29.55
C HIS A 372 -7.76 -3.87 29.10
N ILE A 373 -7.26 -3.73 27.88
CA ILE A 373 -6.86 -2.43 27.31
C ILE A 373 -8.11 -1.58 27.05
N SER A 374 -9.14 -2.19 26.44
CA SER A 374 -10.44 -1.55 26.20
C SER A 374 -11.03 -0.96 27.49
N SER A 375 -11.07 -1.76 28.56
CA SER A 375 -11.53 -1.32 29.88
C SER A 375 -10.73 -0.13 30.41
N ASN A 376 -9.39 -0.17 30.32
CA ASN A 376 -8.54 0.92 30.80
C ASN A 376 -8.70 2.21 29.98
N ILE A 377 -8.81 2.10 28.65
CA ILE A 377 -9.04 3.26 27.78
C ILE A 377 -10.39 3.92 28.11
N MET A 378 -11.45 3.14 28.31
CA MET A 378 -12.76 3.64 28.73
C MET A 378 -12.68 4.33 30.11
N LYS A 379 -11.93 3.79 31.08
CA LYS A 379 -11.69 4.45 32.38
C LYS A 379 -11.02 5.81 32.22
N VAL A 380 -9.95 5.87 31.43
CA VAL A 380 -9.21 7.11 31.17
C VAL A 380 -10.11 8.14 30.49
N ALA A 381 -10.89 7.73 29.49
CA ALA A 381 -11.85 8.60 28.82
C ALA A 381 -12.91 9.12 29.80
N GLY A 382 -13.48 8.25 30.64
CA GLY A 382 -14.46 8.60 31.64
C GLY A 382 -13.95 9.67 32.62
N VAL A 383 -12.76 9.45 33.20
CA VAL A 383 -12.11 10.43 34.09
C VAL A 383 -11.80 11.74 33.35
N TYR A 384 -11.34 11.67 32.09
CA TYR A 384 -11.03 12.84 31.28
C TYR A 384 -12.28 13.70 31.05
N HIS A 385 -13.37 13.12 30.54
CA HIS A 385 -14.62 13.84 30.29
C HIS A 385 -15.22 14.42 31.57
N TRP A 386 -15.14 13.68 32.69
CA TRP A 386 -15.59 14.16 33.99
C TRP A 386 -14.85 15.42 34.45
N LYS A 387 -13.51 15.43 34.33
CA LYS A 387 -12.67 16.58 34.70
C LYS A 387 -12.91 17.80 33.82
N HIS A 388 -13.29 17.61 32.56
CA HIS A 388 -13.53 18.68 31.58
C HIS A 388 -15.01 19.11 31.51
N GLY A 389 -15.80 18.88 32.57
CA GLY A 389 -17.19 19.35 32.68
C GLY A 389 -18.22 18.56 31.86
N ARG A 390 -17.80 17.59 31.03
CA ARG A 390 -18.69 16.70 30.27
C ARG A 390 -19.14 15.52 31.15
N LYS A 391 -19.94 15.81 32.18
CA LYS A 391 -20.30 14.86 33.25
C LYS A 391 -21.02 13.60 32.75
N GLY A 392 -22.01 13.75 31.86
CA GLY A 392 -22.75 12.63 31.26
C GLY A 392 -21.83 11.65 30.53
N ALA A 393 -21.01 12.14 29.60
CA ALA A 393 -20.02 11.33 28.88
C ALA A 393 -19.00 10.69 29.82
N GLY A 394 -18.58 11.39 30.88
CA GLY A 394 -17.67 10.85 31.88
C GLY A 394 -18.23 9.63 32.60
N VAL A 395 -19.48 9.73 33.09
CA VAL A 395 -20.16 8.61 33.74
C VAL A 395 -20.47 7.48 32.75
N PHE A 396 -20.91 7.80 31.55
CA PHE A 396 -21.18 6.80 30.51
C PHE A 396 -19.96 5.88 30.30
N TRP A 397 -18.77 6.44 30.06
CA TRP A 397 -17.56 5.64 29.83
C TRP A 397 -17.11 4.86 31.07
N LEU A 398 -17.28 5.41 32.28
CA LEU A 398 -16.97 4.69 33.53
C LEU A 398 -17.93 3.53 33.79
N GLN A 399 -19.21 3.66 33.40
CA GLN A 399 -20.19 2.57 33.45
C GLN A 399 -19.82 1.47 32.45
N GLN A 400 -19.48 1.84 31.22
CA GLN A 400 -19.03 0.86 30.20
C GLN A 400 -17.76 0.11 30.67
N SER A 401 -16.83 0.80 31.32
CA SER A 401 -15.63 0.17 31.88
C SER A 401 -15.83 -0.59 33.19
N GLN A 402 -17.05 -0.58 33.76
CA GLN A 402 -17.40 -1.16 35.06
C GLN A 402 -16.50 -0.66 36.21
N ASP A 403 -16.08 0.62 36.18
CA ASP A 403 -15.24 1.21 37.24
C ASP A 403 -16.09 1.71 38.42
N THR A 404 -16.55 0.76 39.23
CA THR A 404 -17.39 1.03 40.41
C THR A 404 -16.73 2.00 41.39
N ASN A 405 -15.42 1.88 41.60
CA ASN A 405 -14.68 2.75 42.53
C ASN A 405 -14.73 4.22 42.11
N CYS A 406 -14.54 4.52 40.82
CA CYS A 406 -14.62 5.90 40.33
C CYS A 406 -16.07 6.41 40.36
N LEU A 407 -17.04 5.56 40.02
CA LEU A 407 -18.47 5.87 40.09
C LEU A 407 -18.94 6.17 41.51
N ASP A 408 -18.46 5.43 42.51
CA ASP A 408 -18.75 5.65 43.93
C ASP A 408 -18.21 6.99 44.42
N ARG A 409 -16.98 7.35 44.02
CA ARG A 409 -16.38 8.66 44.35
C ARG A 409 -17.15 9.81 43.72
N ILE A 410 -17.58 9.65 42.46
CA ILE A 410 -18.43 10.62 41.78
C ILE A 410 -19.77 10.75 42.50
N ALA A 411 -20.38 9.63 42.86
CA ALA A 411 -21.64 9.61 43.57
C ALA A 411 -21.56 10.32 44.92
N GLN A 412 -20.49 10.07 45.67
CA GLN A 412 -20.21 10.73 46.94
C GLN A 412 -20.00 12.23 46.77
N GLN A 413 -19.22 12.68 45.77
CA GLN A 413 -18.99 14.10 45.49
C GLN A 413 -20.30 14.83 45.17
N LEU A 414 -21.16 14.22 44.34
CA LEU A 414 -22.48 14.76 44.02
C LEU A 414 -23.35 14.82 45.28
N PHE A 415 -23.41 13.74 46.05
CA PHE A 415 -24.15 13.69 47.30
C PHE A 415 -23.71 14.77 48.31
N ASP A 416 -22.40 14.97 48.50
CA ASP A 416 -21.87 15.99 49.41
C ASP A 416 -22.13 17.42 48.94
N SER A 417 -22.14 17.66 47.63
CA SER A 417 -22.46 18.99 47.07
C SER A 417 -23.92 19.38 47.27
N VAL A 418 -24.83 18.41 47.19
CA VAL A 418 -26.28 18.65 47.23
C VAL A 418 -26.87 18.46 48.62
N GLY A 419 -26.37 17.49 49.37
CA GLY A 419 -26.81 17.18 50.74
C GLY A 419 -26.55 18.30 51.74
N LYS A 420 -25.77 19.33 51.38
CA LYS A 420 -25.54 20.53 52.21
C LYS A 420 -26.59 21.63 52.03
N SER A 421 -27.45 21.56 51.02
CA SER A 421 -28.44 22.61 50.75
C SER A 421 -29.86 22.05 50.55
N ILE A 422 -30.82 22.63 51.28
CA ILE A 422 -32.25 22.30 51.23
C ILE A 422 -32.96 23.16 50.16
N SER A 423 -32.25 24.04 49.47
CA SER A 423 -32.85 24.90 48.43
C SER A 423 -33.36 24.10 47.23
N ASP A 424 -34.53 24.46 46.71
CA ASP A 424 -35.12 23.81 45.53
C ASP A 424 -34.28 23.97 44.25
N GLU A 425 -33.48 25.04 44.12
CA GLU A 425 -32.65 25.27 42.93
C GLU A 425 -31.49 24.28 42.80
N SER A 426 -30.78 23.99 43.90
CA SER A 426 -29.69 23.01 43.91
C SER A 426 -30.19 21.59 43.68
N PHE A 427 -31.40 21.28 44.16
CA PHE A 427 -32.04 20.01 43.89
C PHE A 427 -32.41 19.84 42.41
N LYS A 428 -33.04 20.85 41.79
CA LYS A 428 -33.40 20.79 40.36
C LYS A 428 -32.19 20.65 39.44
N GLN A 429 -31.10 21.36 39.74
CA GLN A 429 -29.84 21.21 38.99
C GLN A 429 -29.26 19.79 39.10
N TRP A 430 -29.35 19.19 40.30
CA TRP A 430 -28.89 17.83 40.55
C TRP A 430 -29.79 16.75 39.96
N GLU A 431 -31.10 16.96 40.00
CA GLU A 431 -32.10 16.11 39.37
C GLU A 431 -31.86 16.04 37.86
N GLY A 432 -31.66 17.20 37.21
CA GLY A 432 -31.31 17.28 35.80
C GLY A 432 -29.97 16.61 35.49
N LEU A 433 -28.97 16.73 36.37
CA LEU A 433 -27.71 16.00 36.23
C LEU A 433 -27.92 14.48 36.33
N ILE A 434 -28.65 13.97 37.33
CA ILE A 434 -28.89 12.53 37.47
C ILE A 434 -29.71 11.97 36.31
N GLU A 435 -30.68 12.72 35.79
CA GLU A 435 -31.44 12.33 34.60
C GLU A 435 -30.53 12.22 33.37
N LEU A 436 -29.57 13.13 33.19
CA LEU A 436 -28.54 13.03 32.15
C LEU A 436 -27.52 11.91 32.38
N LEU A 437 -27.40 11.39 33.61
CA LEU A 437 -26.43 10.36 33.98
C LEU A 437 -26.98 8.93 33.89
N GLY A 438 -28.27 8.72 33.60
CA GLY A 438 -28.83 7.37 33.62
C GLY A 438 -30.19 7.20 32.94
N SER A 439 -30.19 7.13 31.60
CA SER A 439 -31.37 6.70 30.83
C SER A 439 -31.17 5.43 30.00
N GLU A 440 -29.94 4.92 29.81
CA GLU A 440 -29.69 3.85 28.82
C GLU A 440 -29.00 2.57 29.35
N SER A 441 -28.51 2.52 30.59
CA SER A 441 -27.85 1.33 31.16
C SER A 441 -28.25 1.08 32.62
N LYS A 442 -28.16 -0.17 33.09
CA LYS A 442 -28.36 -0.50 34.51
C LYS A 442 -27.31 0.29 35.32
N PRO A 443 -27.70 1.18 36.25
CA PRO A 443 -26.74 1.97 37.00
C PRO A 443 -25.85 1.04 37.83
N ALA A 444 -24.53 1.18 37.68
CA ALA A 444 -23.54 0.41 38.43
C ALA A 444 -22.94 1.26 39.57
N GLY A 445 -22.71 0.64 40.74
CA GLY A 445 -22.12 1.30 41.91
C GLY A 445 -23.01 2.41 42.51
N GLY A 446 -22.38 3.45 43.05
CA GLY A 446 -23.01 4.55 43.79
C GLY A 446 -23.95 5.43 42.96
N LEU A 447 -23.99 5.27 41.64
CA LEU A 447 -25.02 5.89 40.80
C LEU A 447 -26.40 5.29 41.06
N GLU A 448 -26.49 3.99 41.35
CA GLU A 448 -27.76 3.37 41.73
C GLU A 448 -28.31 4.01 43.01
N PHE A 449 -27.43 4.27 43.97
CA PHE A 449 -27.77 4.99 45.19
C PHE A 449 -28.30 6.40 44.89
N LEU A 450 -27.64 7.17 44.01
CA LEU A 450 -28.08 8.52 43.65
C LEU A 450 -29.44 8.54 42.96
N HIS A 451 -29.72 7.61 42.04
CA HIS A 451 -31.02 7.50 41.39
C HIS A 451 -32.13 7.24 42.41
N LYS A 452 -31.92 6.30 43.35
CA LYS A 452 -32.89 6.03 44.41
C LYS A 452 -33.04 7.20 45.38
N TYR A 453 -31.96 7.93 45.67
CA TYR A 453 -31.99 9.12 46.53
C TYR A 453 -32.78 10.26 45.89
N ARG A 454 -32.71 10.38 44.55
CA ARG A 454 -33.50 11.34 43.78
C ARG A 454 -34.97 11.02 43.87
N ASP A 455 -35.34 9.76 43.64
CA ASP A 455 -36.72 9.31 43.68
C ASP A 455 -37.34 9.48 45.08
N PHE A 456 -36.54 9.24 46.13
CA PHE A 456 -36.90 9.57 47.51
C PHE A 456 -37.18 11.07 47.70
N LYS A 457 -36.26 11.95 47.29
CA LYS A 457 -36.41 13.40 47.49
C LYS A 457 -37.55 14.00 46.64
N LYS A 458 -37.83 13.49 45.44
CA LYS A 458 -39.03 13.82 44.64
C LYS A 458 -40.31 13.45 45.39
N SER A 459 -40.36 12.24 45.93
CA SER A 459 -41.51 11.75 46.71
C SER A 459 -41.73 12.59 47.98
N LEU A 460 -40.64 12.96 48.66
CA LEU A 460 -40.66 13.83 49.84
C LEU A 460 -41.18 15.25 49.51
N GLN A 461 -40.75 15.87 48.41
CA GLN A 461 -41.26 17.16 47.96
C GLN A 461 -42.77 17.11 47.66
N MET A 462 -43.26 16.02 47.06
CA MET A 462 -44.70 15.84 46.81
C MET A 462 -45.49 15.79 48.12
N VAL A 463 -44.95 15.17 49.17
CA VAL A 463 -45.52 15.16 50.52
C VAL A 463 -45.59 16.59 51.09
N TYR A 464 -44.52 17.37 51.02
CA TYR A 464 -44.52 18.77 51.49
C TYR A 464 -45.47 19.68 50.71
N SER A 465 -45.69 19.42 49.42
CA SER A 465 -46.62 20.20 48.58
C SER A 465 -48.11 19.87 48.80
N GLY A 466 -48.43 19.01 49.79
CA GLY A 466 -49.80 18.69 50.19
C GLY A 466 -50.49 17.62 49.34
N LYS A 467 -49.75 16.74 48.65
CA LYS A 467 -50.33 15.71 47.77
C LYS A 467 -50.07 14.27 48.26
N SER A 468 -51.17 13.65 48.72
CA SER A 468 -51.47 12.20 48.78
C SER A 468 -50.65 11.30 49.73
N THR A 469 -51.37 10.45 50.46
CA THR A 469 -50.86 9.31 51.26
C THR A 469 -50.04 8.31 50.44
N ASP A 470 -50.23 8.25 49.12
CA ASP A 470 -49.45 7.36 48.25
C ASP A 470 -48.02 7.86 48.00
N ALA A 471 -47.80 9.18 48.00
CA ALA A 471 -46.46 9.76 47.90
C ALA A 471 -45.64 9.48 49.18
N ALA A 472 -46.30 9.47 50.35
CA ALA A 472 -45.67 9.09 51.61
C ALA A 472 -45.27 7.61 51.62
N ARG A 473 -46.13 6.70 51.11
CA ARG A 473 -45.76 5.27 50.94
C ARG A 473 -44.58 5.08 49.98
N GLN A 474 -44.56 5.82 48.86
CA GLN A 474 -43.45 5.78 47.91
C GLN A 474 -42.14 6.31 48.54
N ALA A 475 -42.20 7.40 49.29
CA ALA A 475 -41.04 7.94 50.00
C ALA A 475 -40.47 6.93 51.02
N VAL A 476 -41.32 6.29 51.82
CA VAL A 476 -40.91 5.25 52.77
C VAL A 476 -40.33 4.02 52.04
N GLY A 477 -40.95 3.59 50.94
CA GLY A 477 -40.43 2.49 50.12
C GLY A 477 -39.04 2.78 49.54
N SER A 478 -38.82 4.00 49.02
CA SER A 478 -37.51 4.44 48.53
C SER A 478 -36.49 4.58 49.65
N LEU A 479 -36.88 5.01 50.85
CA LEU A 479 -36.01 5.09 52.02
C LEU A 479 -35.50 3.72 52.45
N ILE A 480 -36.36 2.70 52.51
CA ILE A 480 -35.97 1.31 52.82
C ILE A 480 -34.97 0.78 51.78
N LEU A 481 -35.20 1.08 50.50
CA LEU A 481 -34.27 0.71 49.43
C LEU A 481 -32.91 1.43 49.55
N LEU A 482 -32.89 2.66 50.04
CA LEU A 482 -31.68 3.42 50.31
C LEU A 482 -30.91 2.89 51.51
N GLU A 483 -31.59 2.51 52.59
CA GLU A 483 -30.98 1.88 53.76
C GLU A 483 -30.25 0.58 53.36
N ASN A 484 -30.90 -0.26 52.54
CA ASN A 484 -30.31 -1.49 52.02
C ASN A 484 -29.06 -1.25 51.16
N LEU A 485 -29.00 -0.18 50.37
CA LEU A 485 -27.82 0.18 49.58
C LEU A 485 -26.70 0.84 50.41
N SER A 486 -27.06 1.56 51.48
CA SER A 486 -26.10 2.30 52.32
C SER A 486 -25.24 1.40 53.22
N ASN A 487 -25.75 0.21 53.57
CA ASN A 487 -25.03 -0.81 54.34
C ASN A 487 -23.80 -1.39 53.62
N ALA A 488 -23.64 -1.13 52.32
CA ALA A 488 -22.53 -1.69 51.55
C ALA A 488 -21.24 -0.86 51.59
N ASN A 489 -21.24 0.46 51.91
CA ASN A 489 -19.98 1.23 52.00
C ASN A 489 -20.07 2.66 52.61
N ASN A 490 -21.22 3.13 53.13
CA ASN A 490 -21.39 4.58 53.38
C ASN A 490 -22.14 4.94 54.69
N MET A 491 -21.49 4.64 55.83
CA MET A 491 -21.98 4.94 57.19
C MET A 491 -22.27 6.44 57.44
N SER A 492 -21.59 7.36 56.74
CA SER A 492 -21.84 8.81 56.88
C SER A 492 -23.16 9.26 56.26
N VAL A 493 -23.61 8.54 55.22
CA VAL A 493 -24.87 8.79 54.51
C VAL A 493 -26.04 8.30 55.35
N PHE A 494 -25.88 7.14 56.02
CA PHE A 494 -26.85 6.62 56.98
C PHE A 494 -27.11 7.63 58.11
N PHE A 495 -26.05 8.16 58.74
CA PHE A 495 -26.19 9.18 59.79
C PHE A 495 -26.84 10.49 59.30
N ARG A 496 -26.59 10.93 58.06
CA ARG A 496 -27.23 12.12 57.50
C ARG A 496 -28.70 11.87 57.14
N LEU A 497 -29.03 10.70 56.58
CA LEU A 497 -30.41 10.29 56.31
C LEU A 497 -31.21 10.13 57.61
N TYR A 498 -30.60 9.54 58.64
CA TYR A 498 -31.19 9.37 59.97
C TYR A 498 -31.39 10.70 60.69
N ASN A 499 -30.43 11.63 60.61
CA ASN A 499 -30.62 12.99 61.14
C ASN A 499 -31.66 13.80 60.33
N PHE A 500 -31.77 13.59 59.02
CA PHE A 500 -32.79 14.25 58.20
C PHE A 500 -34.19 13.69 58.51
N ALA A 501 -34.32 12.37 58.71
CA ALA A 501 -35.56 11.74 59.16
C ALA A 501 -35.91 12.14 60.61
N GLY A 502 -34.91 12.22 61.49
CA GLY A 502 -35.07 12.61 62.90
C GLY A 502 -35.55 14.05 63.11
N VAL A 503 -35.34 14.95 62.14
CA VAL A 503 -35.89 16.32 62.17
C VAL A 503 -37.38 16.35 61.77
N TYR A 504 -37.93 15.26 61.20
CA TYR A 504 -39.30 15.21 60.68
C TYR A 504 -40.20 14.14 61.31
N VAL A 505 -39.76 13.47 62.39
CA VAL A 505 -40.59 12.54 63.18
C VAL A 505 -41.31 13.25 64.35
N ASP A 506 -41.04 14.53 64.62
CA ASP A 506 -41.74 15.33 65.64
C ASP A 506 -42.90 16.19 65.09
N TYR A 507 -43.62 15.70 64.07
CA TYR A 507 -44.93 16.24 63.67
C TYR A 507 -45.96 15.15 63.38
#